data_AF-A0A2G2BBE7-F1
#
_entry.id   AF-A0A2G2BBE7-F1
#
_cell.length_a   1.000
_cell.length_b   1.000
_cell.length_c   1.000
_cell.angle_alpha   90.00
_cell.angle_beta   90.00
_cell.angle_gamma   90.00
#
_symmetry.space_group_name_H-M   'P 1'
#
loop_
_entity.id
_entity.type
_entity.pdbx_description
1 polymer ?
#
loop_
_entity_poly.entity_id
_entity_poly.type
_entity_poly.pdbx_seq_one_letter_code
_entity_poly.pdbx_strand_id
1 'polypeptide(L)'
;MVKPNKEFDEMIDPVELKEPKTGGKSFDPPEGIWMRGLMMLILAFMFGLAQTILGVLAVVQFLWMLFRGEKNTLLVEFGIDLGEWLAAVARFQSGATEDKPFPWAGWSNN
;
A
#
# COMPACT_ATOMS: atom_id res chain seq x y z
N MET A 1 -77.21 12.86 -19.68
CA MET A 1 -75.74 13.02 -19.69
C MET A 1 -75.21 12.39 -18.40
N VAL A 2 -74.62 11.20 -18.49
CA VAL A 2 -74.04 10.48 -17.33
C VAL A 2 -72.71 11.15 -17.02
N LYS A 3 -72.52 11.65 -15.79
CA LYS A 3 -71.24 12.22 -15.38
C LYS A 3 -70.21 11.08 -15.29
N PRO A 4 -69.02 11.21 -15.89
CA PRO A 4 -67.96 10.22 -15.71
C PRO A 4 -67.63 10.08 -14.22
N ASN A 5 -67.45 8.84 -13.77
CA ASN A 5 -67.18 8.47 -12.39
C ASN A 5 -65.73 8.79 -12.04
N LYS A 6 -65.52 9.47 -10.89
CA LYS A 6 -64.19 9.84 -10.37
C LYS A 6 -63.22 8.66 -10.28
N GLU A 7 -63.73 7.44 -10.11
CA GLU A 7 -62.93 6.22 -10.08
C GLU A 7 -62.19 5.95 -11.39
N PHE A 8 -62.77 6.31 -12.55
CA PHE A 8 -62.08 6.15 -13.84
C PHE A 8 -60.96 7.19 -14.02
N ASP A 9 -61.10 8.39 -13.45
CA ASP A 9 -60.07 9.43 -13.52
C ASP A 9 -58.83 9.06 -12.67
N GLU A 10 -59.04 8.38 -11.53
CA GLU A 10 -57.94 7.87 -10.68
C GLU A 10 -57.19 6.67 -11.30
N MET A 11 -57.84 5.89 -12.16
CA MET A 11 -57.20 4.75 -12.86
C MET A 11 -56.25 5.18 -13.99
N ILE A 12 -56.36 6.42 -14.47
CA ILE A 12 -55.55 6.97 -15.57
C ILE A 12 -54.41 7.85 -15.05
N ASP A 13 -54.21 7.92 -13.73
CA ASP A 13 -53.04 8.60 -13.19
C ASP A 13 -51.79 7.83 -13.65
N PRO A 14 -50.90 8.45 -14.47
CA PRO A 14 -49.73 7.76 -14.97
C PRO A 14 -48.89 7.35 -13.77
N VAL A 15 -48.74 6.03 -13.56
CA VAL A 15 -47.85 5.48 -12.56
C VAL A 15 -46.45 5.99 -12.89
N GLU A 16 -46.01 7.01 -12.16
CA GLU A 16 -44.66 7.55 -12.26
C GLU A 16 -43.72 6.43 -11.80
N LEU A 17 -43.20 5.68 -12.78
CA LEU A 17 -42.22 4.64 -12.54
C LEU A 17 -40.98 5.33 -12.00
N LYS A 18 -40.81 5.29 -10.67
CA LYS A 18 -39.57 5.69 -10.03
C LYS A 18 -38.50 4.74 -10.53
N GLU A 19 -37.77 5.17 -11.56
CA GLU A 19 -36.69 4.38 -12.14
C GLU A 19 -35.82 3.87 -10.99
N PRO A 20 -35.55 2.55 -10.91
CA PRO A 20 -34.60 2.06 -9.95
C PRO A 20 -33.30 2.77 -10.28
N LYS A 21 -32.83 3.62 -9.35
CA LYS A 21 -31.51 4.22 -9.47
C LYS A 21 -30.53 3.06 -9.52
N THR A 22 -30.18 2.62 -10.72
CA THR A 22 -29.03 1.79 -11.01
C THR A 22 -27.83 2.67 -10.68
N GLY A 23 -27.57 2.79 -9.37
CA GLY A 23 -26.32 3.31 -8.86
C GLY A 23 -25.26 2.33 -9.32
N GLY A 24 -24.74 2.57 -10.53
CA GLY A 24 -23.42 2.11 -10.88
C GLY A 24 -22.54 2.58 -9.73
N LYS A 25 -22.09 1.64 -8.91
CA LYS A 25 -21.09 1.96 -7.90
C LYS A 25 -19.86 2.34 -8.71
N SER A 26 -19.68 3.63 -8.96
CA SER A 26 -18.38 4.18 -9.29
C SER A 26 -17.45 3.56 -8.25
N PHE A 27 -16.44 2.81 -8.70
CA PHE A 27 -15.34 2.47 -7.81
C PHE A 27 -14.64 3.80 -7.54
N ASP A 28 -15.18 4.56 -6.60
CA ASP A 28 -14.55 5.74 -6.05
C ASP A 28 -13.46 5.17 -5.17
N PRO A 29 -12.20 5.12 -5.66
CA PRO A 29 -11.13 4.53 -4.89
C PRO A 29 -11.04 5.35 -3.61
N PRO A 30 -10.93 4.72 -2.42
CA PRO A 30 -10.78 5.45 -1.17
C PRO A 30 -9.71 6.52 -1.33
N GLU A 31 -9.98 7.74 -0.90
CA GLU A 31 -9.04 8.85 -1.00
C GLU A 31 -7.67 8.39 -0.46
N GLY A 32 -6.63 8.41 -1.31
CA GLY A 32 -5.27 7.98 -0.93
C GLY A 32 -4.83 6.57 -1.37
N ILE A 33 -5.67 5.72 -1.96
CA ILE A 33 -5.26 4.37 -2.41
C ILE A 33 -4.18 4.42 -3.51
N TRP A 34 -4.28 5.38 -4.44
CA TRP A 34 -3.28 5.61 -5.49
C TRP A 34 -1.95 6.10 -4.92
N MET A 35 -2.01 6.97 -3.90
CA MET A 35 -0.82 7.45 -3.19
C MET A 35 -0.13 6.29 -2.47
N ARG A 36 -0.89 5.40 -1.82
CA ARG A 36 -0.38 4.18 -1.21
C ARG A 36 0.28 3.26 -2.25
N GLY A 37 -0.34 3.08 -3.42
CA GLY A 37 0.23 2.32 -4.54
C GLY A 37 1.56 2.87 -5.05
N LEU A 38 1.66 4.19 -5.22
CA LEU A 38 2.90 4.86 -5.61
C LEU A 38 4.01 4.65 -4.56
N MET A 39 3.68 4.78 -3.28
CA MET A 39 4.63 4.52 -2.20
C MET A 39 5.10 3.07 -2.17
N MET A 40 4.19 2.11 -2.37
CA MET A 40 4.54 0.68 -2.49
C MET A 40 5.51 0.42 -3.65
N LEU A 41 5.39 1.13 -4.77
CA LEU A 41 6.30 0.97 -5.91
C LEU A 41 7.72 1.51 -5.60
N ILE A 42 7.79 2.71 -5.01
CA ILE A 42 9.07 3.33 -4.62
C ILE A 42 9.77 2.46 -3.57
N LEU A 43 9.04 2.02 -2.54
CA LEU A 43 9.60 1.17 -1.50
C LEU A 43 10.02 -0.20 -2.02
N ALA A 44 9.26 -0.80 -2.94
CA ALA A 44 9.68 -2.05 -3.60
C ALA A 44 10.98 -1.87 -4.40
N PHE A 45 11.15 -0.74 -5.09
CA PHE A 45 12.40 -0.43 -5.79
C PHE A 45 13.57 -0.27 -4.80
N MET A 46 13.38 0.50 -3.73
CA MET A 46 14.39 0.65 -2.68
C MET A 46 14.72 -0.68 -1.99
N PHE A 47 13.73 -1.56 -1.78
CA PHE A 47 13.90 -2.88 -1.20
C PHE A 47 14.83 -3.75 -2.06
N GLY A 48 14.64 -3.73 -3.39
CA GLY A 48 15.55 -4.43 -4.31
C GLY A 48 16.98 -3.88 -4.27
N LEU A 49 17.14 -2.56 -4.16
CA LEU A 49 18.46 -1.94 -4.02
C LEU A 49 19.13 -2.34 -2.70
N ALA A 50 18.40 -2.27 -1.59
CA ALA A 50 18.86 -2.67 -0.27
C ALA A 50 19.28 -4.15 -0.23
N GLN A 51 18.51 -5.04 -0.85
CA GLN A 51 18.87 -6.46 -0.96
C GLN A 51 20.19 -6.65 -1.73
N THR A 52 20.40 -5.86 -2.79
CA THR A 52 21.66 -5.87 -3.56
C THR A 52 22.83 -5.40 -2.71
N ILE A 53 22.66 -4.29 -1.98
CA ILE A 53 23.66 -3.75 -1.06
C ILE A 53 23.99 -4.79 0.01
N LEU A 54 22.98 -5.41 0.64
CA LEU A 54 23.16 -6.44 1.65
C LEU A 54 23.97 -7.63 1.10
N GLY A 55 23.70 -8.04 -0.14
CA GLY A 55 24.50 -9.06 -0.83
C GLY A 55 25.96 -8.66 -1.00
N VAL A 56 26.23 -7.43 -1.42
CA VAL A 56 27.60 -6.90 -1.54
C VAL A 56 28.29 -6.85 -0.17
N LEU A 57 27.61 -6.35 0.88
CA LEU A 57 28.14 -6.32 2.25
C LEU A 57 28.50 -7.72 2.74
N ALA A 58 27.64 -8.71 2.49
CA ALA A 58 27.88 -10.10 2.88
C ALA A 58 29.13 -10.67 2.20
N VAL A 59 29.31 -10.40 0.90
CA VAL A 59 30.52 -10.80 0.16
C VAL A 59 31.76 -10.11 0.71
N VAL A 60 31.71 -8.79 0.92
CA VAL A 60 32.85 -8.03 1.47
C VAL A 60 33.20 -8.51 2.87
N GLN A 61 32.21 -8.72 3.75
CA GLN A 61 32.40 -9.22 5.10
C GLN A 61 33.01 -10.63 5.09
N PHE A 62 32.55 -11.50 4.18
CA PHE A 62 33.10 -12.84 4.03
C PHE A 62 34.57 -12.80 3.56
N LEU A 63 34.90 -11.98 2.56
CA LEU A 63 36.27 -11.78 2.11
C LEU A 63 37.16 -11.20 3.22
N TRP A 64 36.63 -10.23 3.99
CA TRP A 64 37.36 -9.64 5.12
C TRP A 64 37.69 -10.70 6.18
N MET A 65 36.72 -11.53 6.54
CA MET A 65 36.92 -12.63 7.48
C MET A 65 37.93 -13.67 6.95
N LEU A 66 37.94 -13.93 5.63
CA LEU A 66 38.87 -14.85 5.00
C LEU A 66 40.33 -14.36 5.03
N PHE A 67 40.57 -13.07 4.80
CA PHE A 67 41.93 -12.51 4.76
C PHE A 67 42.43 -11.99 6.11
N ARG A 68 41.54 -11.51 6.99
CA ARG A 68 41.90 -10.83 8.25
C ARG A 68 41.54 -11.65 9.49
N GLY A 69 40.70 -12.67 9.38
CA GLY A 69 40.27 -13.50 10.52
C GLY A 69 39.33 -12.82 11.52
N GLU A 70 39.00 -11.55 11.30
CA GLU A 70 38.13 -10.74 12.15
C GLU A 70 36.93 -10.22 11.37
N LYS A 71 35.89 -9.77 12.08
CA LYS A 71 34.70 -9.15 11.48
C LYS A 71 34.89 -7.64 11.47
N ASN A 72 34.45 -6.95 10.42
CA ASN A 72 34.42 -5.49 10.44
C ASN A 72 33.16 -5.01 11.16
N THR A 73 33.31 -4.31 12.29
CA THR A 73 32.18 -3.84 13.11
C THR A 73 31.27 -2.87 12.36
N LEU A 74 31.82 -2.00 11.51
CA LEU A 74 31.03 -1.05 10.71
C LEU A 74 30.11 -1.77 9.72
N LEU A 75 30.59 -2.85 9.08
CA LEU A 75 29.78 -3.65 8.16
C LEU A 75 28.68 -4.43 8.89
N VAL A 76 28.95 -4.87 10.13
CA VAL A 76 27.96 -5.53 10.98
C VAL A 76 26.86 -4.55 11.37
N GLU A 77 27.22 -3.41 11.94
CA GLU A 77 26.26 -2.38 12.37
C GLU A 77 25.39 -1.91 11.21
N PHE A 78 25.99 -1.61 10.05
CA PHE A 78 25.22 -1.22 8.88
C PHE A 78 24.29 -2.34 8.37
N GLY A 79 24.72 -3.60 8.45
CA GLY A 79 23.88 -4.74 8.07
C GLY A 79 22.68 -4.94 9.00
N ILE A 80 22.84 -4.66 10.30
CA ILE A 80 21.76 -4.70 11.29
C ILE A 80 20.71 -3.63 10.95
N ASP A 81 21.15 -2.38 10.80
CA ASP A 81 20.25 -1.27 10.49
C ASP A 81 19.49 -1.49 9.16
N LEU A 82 20.20 -1.97 8.14
CA LEU A 82 19.58 -2.27 6.83
C LEU A 82 18.55 -3.40 6.94
N GLY A 83 18.81 -4.40 7.78
CA GLY A 83 17.88 -5.51 8.05
C GLY A 83 16.61 -5.05 8.75
N GLU A 84 16.72 -4.17 9.74
CA GLU A 84 15.58 -3.57 10.44
C GLU A 84 14.71 -2.76 9.46
N TRP A 85 15.34 -1.95 8.61
CA TRP A 85 14.62 -1.20 7.58
C TRP A 85 13.92 -2.12 6.57
N LEU A 86 14.57 -3.18 6.09
CA LEU A 86 13.96 -4.16 5.18
C LEU A 86 12.71 -4.80 5.81
N ALA A 87 12.76 -5.14 7.10
CA ALA A 87 11.62 -5.69 7.82
C ALA A 87 10.46 -4.67 7.93
N ALA A 88 10.76 -3.39 8.17
CA ALA A 88 9.74 -2.33 8.19
C ALA A 88 9.06 -2.15 6.82
N VAL A 89 9.85 -2.16 5.74
CA VAL A 89 9.31 -2.09 4.36
C VAL A 89 8.42 -3.28 4.03
N ALA A 90 8.82 -4.50 4.40
CA ALA A 90 8.01 -5.70 4.18
C ALA A 90 6.65 -5.63 4.93
N ARG A 91 6.61 -5.04 6.12
CA ARG A 91 5.35 -4.83 6.87
C ARG A 91 4.45 -3.82 6.18
N PHE A 92 4.98 -2.71 5.69
CA PHE A 92 4.20 -1.72 4.91
C PHE A 92 3.66 -2.34 3.61
N GLN A 93 4.51 -3.07 2.88
CA GLN A 93 4.16 -3.67 1.60
C GLN A 93 3.10 -4.77 1.71
N SER A 94 3.15 -5.56 2.78
CA SER A 94 2.13 -6.60 3.07
C SER A 94 0.83 -6.01 3.62
N GLY A 95 0.78 -4.72 3.92
CA GLY A 95 -0.36 -4.06 4.56
C GLY A 95 -0.52 -4.41 6.05
N ALA A 96 0.52 -5.01 6.67
CA ALA A 96 0.54 -5.28 8.10
C ALA A 96 0.65 -4.00 8.94
N THR A 97 1.17 -2.91 8.36
CA THR A 97 1.16 -1.57 8.95
C THR A 97 0.89 -0.51 7.89
N GLU A 98 0.32 0.63 8.31
CA GLU A 98 0.22 1.86 7.51
C GLU A 98 1.35 2.85 7.83
N ASP A 99 2.22 2.52 8.79
CA ASP A 99 3.40 3.31 9.11
C ASP A 99 4.39 3.26 7.96
N LYS A 100 4.69 4.45 7.41
CA LYS A 100 5.60 4.60 6.28
C LYS A 100 7.04 4.48 6.78
N PRO A 101 7.84 3.52 6.28
CA PRO A 101 9.25 3.41 6.65
C PRO A 101 10.06 4.60 6.09
N PHE A 102 11.34 4.71 6.50
CA PHE A 102 12.27 5.71 5.98
C PHE A 102 12.21 5.80 4.44
N PRO A 103 12.22 7.02 3.85
CA PRO A 103 12.60 8.32 4.42
C PRO A 103 11.52 9.12 5.16
N TRP A 104 10.29 8.62 5.26
CA TRP A 104 9.18 9.40 5.86
C TRP A 104 9.05 9.23 7.37
N ALA A 105 9.63 8.17 7.91
CA ALA A 105 9.81 7.95 9.35
C ALA A 105 11.31 7.99 9.70
N GLY A 106 11.60 8.13 11.00
CA GLY A 106 12.96 8.05 11.52
C GLY A 106 13.62 6.72 11.14
N TRP A 107 14.96 6.73 11.08
CA TRP A 107 15.77 5.54 10.81
C TRP A 107 15.50 4.41 11.83
N SER A 108 15.14 4.77 13.06
CA SER A 108 14.84 3.89 14.17
C SER A 108 13.44 4.20 14.71
N ASN A 109 12.48 3.36 14.32
CA ASN A 109 11.15 3.28 14.93
C ASN A 109 10.98 1.81 15.36
N ASN A 110 11.66 1.42 16.43
CA ASN A 110 11.57 0.14 17.11
C ASN A 110 10.84 0.30 18.45
#